data_AF-A0A9E3XZ39-F1
#
_entry.id   AF-A0A9E3XZ39-F1
#
_cell.length_a   1.000
_cell.length_b   1.000
_cell.length_c   1.000
_cell.angle_alpha   90.00
_cell.angle_beta   90.00
_cell.angle_gamma   90.00
#
_symmetry.space_group_name_H-M   'P 1'
#
loop_
_entity.id
_entity.type
_entity.pdbx_description
1 polymer ?
#
loop_
_entity_poly.entity_id
_entity_poly.type
_entity_poly.pdbx_seq_one_letter_code
_entity_poly.pdbx_strand_id
1 'polypeptide(L)'
;MSRVGIMRCLLAAVLFGASAPLSSRLAGSIPAFTLAGLLYLGAALAVTPVVVRRPPSLWGLRAEWRPAMGAVVMGGAVGPVLLVAGLARTDAATASILLNAELAATVVLAALVFREHLGRWMWWSAGLVTVAGAMLT
;
A
#
# COMPACT_ATOMS: atom_id res chain seq x y z
N MET A 1 16.37 -16.39 -1.54
CA MET A 1 16.29 -15.05 -0.91
C MET A 1 17.41 -14.93 0.12
N SER A 2 18.17 -13.82 0.14
CA SER A 2 19.23 -13.62 1.14
C SER A 2 18.63 -13.34 2.52
N ARG A 3 19.31 -13.73 3.62
CA ARG A 3 18.85 -13.45 5.01
C ARG A 3 18.52 -11.97 5.22
N VAL A 4 19.30 -11.09 4.59
CA VAL A 4 19.10 -9.63 4.61
C VAL A 4 17.76 -9.24 3.96
N GLY A 5 17.38 -9.88 2.86
CA GLY A 5 16.08 -9.64 2.21
C GLY A 5 14.91 -10.05 3.10
N ILE A 6 14.99 -11.22 3.73
CA ILE A 6 13.96 -11.70 4.67
C ILE A 6 13.80 -10.73 5.85
N MET A 7 14.91 -10.30 6.44
CA MET A 7 14.89 -9.35 7.56
C MET A 7 14.25 -8.01 7.18
N ARG A 8 14.55 -7.50 5.98
CA ARG A 8 13.94 -6.27 5.44
C ARG A 8 12.45 -6.44 5.21
N CYS A 9 12.00 -7.58 4.66
CA CYS A 9 10.59 -7.87 4.47
C CYS A 9 9.84 -7.94 5.80
N LEU A 10 10.40 -8.63 6.81
CA LEU A 10 9.80 -8.72 8.14
C LEU A 10 9.71 -7.35 8.80
N LEU A 11 10.79 -6.55 8.75
CA LEU A 11 10.78 -5.19 9.28
C LEU A 11 9.73 -4.31 8.58
N ALA A 12 9.64 -4.39 7.24
CA ALA A 12 8.63 -3.67 6.47
C ALA A 12 7.21 -4.10 6.87
N ALA A 13 6.97 -5.40 7.06
CA ALA A 13 5.66 -5.91 7.49
C ALA A 13 5.27 -5.40 8.88
N VAL A 14 6.21 -5.39 9.83
CA VAL A 14 5.98 -4.85 11.18
C VAL A 14 5.68 -3.35 11.14
N LEU A 15 6.49 -2.57 10.43
CA LEU A 15 6.30 -1.12 10.30
C LEU A 15 4.97 -0.78 9.59
N PHE A 16 4.63 -1.52 8.53
CA PHE A 16 3.37 -1.36 7.82
C PHE A 16 2.18 -1.69 8.72
N GLY A 17 2.21 -2.83 9.42
CA GLY A 17 1.16 -3.22 10.34
C GLY A 17 1.00 -2.27 11.54
N ALA A 18 2.09 -1.67 12.02
CA ALA A 18 2.05 -0.68 13.09
C ALA A 18 1.51 0.70 12.63
N SER A 19 1.64 1.03 11.34
CA SER A 19 1.31 2.36 10.83
C SER A 19 -0.17 2.72 10.99
N ALA A 20 -1.10 1.81 10.69
CA ALA A 20 -2.54 2.03 10.80
C ALA A 20 -3.02 2.29 12.25
N PRO A 21 -2.72 1.44 13.26
CA PRO A 21 -3.15 1.70 14.64
C PRO A 21 -2.51 2.95 15.24
N LEU A 22 -1.24 3.24 14.92
CA LEU A 22 -0.57 4.47 15.37
C LEU A 22 -1.18 5.72 14.72
N SER A 23 -1.45 5.68 13.42
CA SER A 23 -2.10 6.79 12.70
C SER A 23 -3.53 7.02 13.18
N SER A 24 -4.27 5.96 13.50
CA SER A 24 -5.64 6.06 14.03
C SER A 24 -5.70 6.80 15.38
N ARG A 25 -4.69 6.65 16.25
CA ARG A 25 -4.62 7.40 17.51
C ARG A 25 -4.43 8.90 17.31
N LEU A 26 -3.77 9.29 16.22
CA LEU A 26 -3.51 10.68 15.85
C LEU A 26 -4.66 11.30 15.03
N ALA A 27 -5.43 10.47 14.31
CA ALA A 27 -6.54 10.92 13.46
C ALA A 27 -7.70 11.55 14.23
N GLY A 28 -7.85 11.25 15.53
CA GLY A 28 -8.88 11.86 16.38
C GLY A 28 -8.59 13.31 16.78
N SER A 29 -7.33 13.75 16.68
CA SER A 29 -6.89 15.08 17.13
C SER A 29 -6.31 15.96 16.00
N ILE A 30 -6.11 15.41 14.80
CA ILE A 30 -5.48 16.09 13.67
C ILE A 30 -6.37 15.95 12.42
N PRO A 31 -6.60 17.03 11.64
CA PRO A 31 -7.29 16.93 10.36
C PRO A 31 -6.64 15.92 9.41
N ALA A 32 -7.44 15.14 8.68
CA ALA A 32 -6.97 14.06 7.82
C ALA A 32 -5.89 14.49 6.81
N PHE A 33 -6.04 15.67 6.22
CA PHE A 33 -5.07 16.21 5.26
C PHE A 33 -3.72 16.53 5.89
N THR A 34 -3.73 17.05 7.13
CA THR A 34 -2.52 17.36 7.90
C THR A 34 -1.80 16.09 8.33
N LEU A 35 -2.54 15.07 8.80
CA LEU A 35 -1.97 13.77 9.14
C LEU A 35 -1.33 13.10 7.92
N ALA A 36 -2.02 13.11 6.78
CA ALA A 36 -1.46 12.60 5.53
C ALA A 36 -0.18 13.35 5.11
N GLY A 37 -0.19 14.68 5.20
CA GLY A 37 0.99 15.51 4.94
C GLY A 37 2.19 15.15 5.83
N LEU A 38 1.96 14.97 7.14
CA LEU A 38 2.99 14.57 8.10
C LEU A 38 3.56 13.17 7.79
N LEU A 39 2.72 12.22 7.42
CA LEU A 39 3.17 10.87 7.04
C LEU A 39 4.03 10.89 5.76
N TYR A 40 3.63 11.66 4.75
CA TYR A 40 4.44 11.84 3.53
C TYR A 40 5.76 12.56 3.80
N LEU A 41 5.76 13.58 4.65
CA LEU A 41 6.97 14.27 5.11
C LEU A 41 7.92 13.31 5.84
N GLY A 42 7.38 12.50 6.76
CA GLY A 42 8.15 11.48 7.47
C GLY A 42 8.77 10.46 6.52
N ALA A 43 8.02 9.98 5.53
CA ALA A 43 8.52 9.07 4.51
C ALA A 43 9.64 9.70 3.66
N ALA A 44 9.46 10.96 3.24
CA ALA A 44 10.48 11.70 2.50
C ALA A 44 11.78 11.85 3.32
N LEU A 45 11.67 12.24 4.60
CA LEU A 45 12.80 12.36 5.51
C LEU A 45 13.51 11.01 5.73
N ALA A 46 12.77 9.91 5.88
CA ALA A 46 13.35 8.57 6.05
C ALA A 46 14.16 8.12 4.82
N VAL A 47 13.73 8.48 3.62
CA VAL A 47 14.39 8.09 2.35
C VAL A 47 15.51 9.05 1.94
N THR A 48 15.47 10.31 2.41
CA THR A 48 16.42 11.37 2.03
C THR A 48 17.90 10.98 2.20
N PRO A 49 18.35 10.38 3.33
CA PRO A 49 19.76 9.99 3.48
C PRO A 49 20.23 8.99 2.43
N VAL A 50 19.35 8.11 1.98
CA VAL A 50 19.65 7.11 0.94
C VAL A 50 19.80 7.81 -0.41
N VAL A 51 18.88 8.71 -0.74
CA VAL A 51 18.88 9.49 -1.99
C VAL A 51 20.11 10.40 -2.06
N VAL A 52 20.48 11.07 -0.96
CA VAL A 52 21.66 11.94 -0.92
C VAL A 52 22.95 11.13 -1.10
N ARG A 53 23.05 9.93 -0.50
CA ARG A 53 24.23 9.06 -0.64
C ARG A 53 24.30 8.36 -1.99
N ARG A 54 23.16 8.14 -2.65
CA ARG A 54 23.04 7.45 -3.94
C ARG A 54 22.04 8.20 -4.81
N PRO A 55 22.43 9.35 -5.37
CA PRO A 55 21.52 10.18 -6.15
C PRO A 55 21.01 9.40 -7.36
N PRO A 56 19.69 9.37 -7.58
CA PRO A 56 19.13 8.73 -8.75
C PRO A 56 19.53 9.48 -10.03
N SER A 57 19.67 8.77 -11.16
CA SER A 57 20.08 9.40 -12.41
C SER A 57 18.97 10.28 -12.97
N LEU A 58 19.31 11.49 -13.42
CA LEU A 58 18.33 12.44 -13.99
C LEU A 58 17.51 11.84 -15.14
N TRP A 59 18.13 10.95 -15.92
CA TRP A 59 17.45 10.20 -16.98
C TRP A 59 16.44 9.20 -16.42
N GLY A 60 16.80 8.47 -15.35
CA GLY A 60 15.90 7.55 -14.66
C GLY A 60 14.69 8.27 -14.05
N LEU A 61 14.87 9.44 -13.42
CA LEU A 61 13.73 10.22 -12.93
C LEU A 61 12.83 10.69 -14.08
N ARG A 62 13.40 11.13 -15.21
CA ARG A 62 12.63 11.56 -16.39
C ARG A 62 11.96 10.42 -17.14
N ALA A 63 12.46 9.20 -17.04
CA ALA A 63 11.77 8.03 -17.58
C ALA A 63 10.59 7.63 -16.69
N GLU A 64 10.78 7.67 -15.37
CA GLU A 64 9.84 7.10 -14.38
C GLU A 64 8.86 8.11 -13.77
N TRP A 65 8.95 9.43 -14.06
CA TRP A 65 8.08 10.42 -13.42
C TRP A 65 6.59 10.19 -13.73
N ARG A 66 6.25 9.73 -14.94
CA ARG A 66 4.85 9.48 -15.35
C ARG A 66 4.23 8.32 -14.55
N PRO A 67 4.83 7.11 -14.53
CA PRO A 67 4.29 6.03 -13.71
C PRO A 67 4.35 6.36 -12.21
N ALA A 68 5.39 7.03 -11.72
CA ALA A 68 5.47 7.46 -10.32
C ALA A 68 4.34 8.42 -9.95
N MET A 69 4.07 9.42 -10.80
CA MET A 69 2.95 10.36 -10.59
C MET A 69 1.60 9.63 -10.66
N GLY A 70 1.44 8.69 -11.58
CA GLY A 70 0.26 7.82 -11.65
C GLY A 70 0.03 7.03 -10.36
N ALA A 71 1.09 6.44 -9.80
CA ALA A 71 1.03 5.70 -8.54
C ALA A 71 0.67 6.60 -7.35
N VAL A 72 1.25 7.80 -7.27
CA VAL A 72 0.94 8.77 -6.20
C VAL A 72 -0.51 9.25 -6.30
N VAL A 73 -1.01 9.57 -7.49
CA VAL A 73 -2.39 10.05 -7.67
C VAL A 73 -3.39 8.92 -7.41
N MET A 74 -3.20 7.76 -8.02
CA MET A 74 -4.14 6.64 -7.86
C MET A 74 -4.09 6.04 -6.45
N GLY A 75 -2.90 5.75 -5.95
CA GLY A 75 -2.73 5.11 -4.64
C GLY A 75 -2.84 6.09 -3.48
N GLY A 76 -2.26 7.29 -3.61
CA GLY A 76 -2.16 8.26 -2.52
C GLY A 76 -3.33 9.24 -2.42
N ALA A 77 -4.05 9.53 -3.51
CA ALA A 77 -5.19 10.44 -3.49
C ALA A 77 -6.53 9.73 -3.76
N VAL A 78 -6.65 9.00 -4.87
CA VAL A 78 -7.91 8.35 -5.25
C VAL A 78 -8.28 7.21 -4.29
N GLY A 79 -7.30 6.37 -3.93
CA GLY A 79 -7.49 5.25 -2.99
C GLY A 79 -8.12 5.68 -1.66
N PRO A 80 -7.53 6.62 -0.90
CA PRO A 80 -8.10 7.10 0.36
C PRO A 80 -9.49 7.71 0.24
N VAL A 81 -9.75 8.47 -0.83
CA VAL A 81 -11.09 9.05 -1.07
C VAL A 81 -12.14 7.96 -1.29
N LEU A 82 -11.83 6.97 -2.11
CA LEU A 82 -12.72 5.83 -2.34
C LEU A 82 -12.91 4.99 -1.08
N LEU A 83 -11.86 4.80 -0.29
CA LEU A 83 -11.91 4.07 0.98
C LEU A 83 -12.86 4.78 1.97
N VAL A 84 -12.69 6.08 2.19
CA VAL A 84 -13.55 6.85 3.10
C VAL A 84 -14.99 6.87 2.60
N ALA A 85 -15.21 6.99 1.29
CA ALA A 85 -16.53 6.90 0.69
C ALA A 85 -17.18 5.51 0.89
N GLY A 86 -16.39 4.43 0.86
CA GLY A 86 -16.82 3.07 1.16
C GLY A 86 -17.19 2.88 2.63
N LEU A 87 -16.33 3.35 3.55
CA LEU A 87 -16.58 3.31 5.00
C LEU A 87 -17.84 4.09 5.40
N ALA A 88 -18.21 5.13 4.66
CA ALA A 88 -19.46 5.87 4.89
C ALA A 88 -20.73 5.07 4.52
N ARG A 89 -20.61 3.95 3.79
CA ARG A 89 -21.73 3.13 3.29
C ARG A 89 -21.72 1.69 3.79
N THR A 90 -20.77 1.32 4.63
CA THR A 90 -20.55 -0.08 5.04
C THR A 90 -20.01 -0.13 6.45
N ASP A 91 -20.48 -1.09 7.25
CA ASP A 91 -20.00 -1.27 8.62
C ASP A 91 -18.51 -1.60 8.67
N ALA A 92 -17.83 -1.17 9.74
CA ALA A 92 -16.38 -1.31 9.87
C ALA A 92 -15.89 -2.77 9.79
N ALA A 93 -16.68 -3.73 10.29
CA ALA A 93 -16.36 -5.16 10.22
C ALA A 93 -16.38 -5.65 8.77
N THR A 94 -17.45 -5.37 8.04
CA THR A 94 -17.64 -5.71 6.63
C THR A 94 -16.58 -5.03 5.75
N ALA A 95 -16.27 -3.75 6.01
CA ALA A 95 -15.25 -3.02 5.28
C ALA A 95 -13.83 -3.60 5.48
N SER A 96 -13.51 -4.04 6.70
CA SER A 96 -12.23 -4.70 7.01
C SER A 96 -12.07 -6.02 6.24
N ILE A 97 -13.15 -6.80 6.10
CA ILE A 97 -13.15 -8.04 5.32
C ILE A 97 -12.94 -7.73 3.82
N LEU A 98 -13.67 -6.75 3.29
CA LEU A 98 -13.57 -6.32 1.89
C LEU A 98 -12.19 -5.77 1.54
N LEU A 99 -11.49 -5.12 2.47
CA LEU A 99 -10.10 -4.68 2.28
C LEU A 99 -9.14 -5.83 1.99
N ASN A 100 -9.39 -7.04 2.48
CA ASN A 100 -8.56 -8.20 2.12
C ASN A 100 -8.67 -8.56 0.63
N ALA A 101 -9.74 -8.15 -0.06
CA ALA A 101 -9.87 -8.33 -1.51
C ALA A 101 -8.86 -7.47 -2.31
N GLU A 102 -8.24 -6.45 -1.68
CA GLU A 102 -7.15 -5.67 -2.28
C GLU A 102 -5.98 -6.58 -2.68
N LEU A 103 -5.68 -7.61 -1.89
CA LEU A 103 -4.64 -8.60 -2.22
C LEU A 103 -4.94 -9.30 -3.55
N ALA A 104 -6.19 -9.74 -3.73
CA ALA A 104 -6.61 -10.41 -4.96
C ALA A 104 -6.58 -9.45 -6.16
N ALA A 105 -7.05 -8.21 -5.97
CA ALA A 105 -6.96 -7.17 -7.00
C ALA A 105 -5.51 -6.88 -7.39
N THR A 106 -4.59 -6.82 -6.41
CA THR A 106 -3.15 -6.60 -6.65
C THR A 106 -2.53 -7.74 -7.46
N VAL A 107 -2.87 -9.00 -7.12
CA VAL A 107 -2.42 -10.19 -7.87
C VAL A 107 -2.91 -10.15 -9.32
N VAL A 108 -4.17 -9.80 -9.54
CA VAL A 108 -4.76 -9.70 -10.88
C VAL A 108 -4.10 -8.56 -11.68
N LEU A 109 -3.89 -7.39 -11.07
CA LEU A 109 -3.21 -6.27 -11.74
C LEU A 109 -1.76 -6.61 -12.08
N ALA A 110 -1.02 -7.26 -11.18
CA ALA A 110 0.36 -7.71 -11.44
C ALA A 110 0.41 -8.68 -12.64
N ALA A 111 -0.53 -9.61 -12.72
CA ALA A 111 -0.60 -10.56 -13.83
C ALA A 111 -1.02 -9.92 -15.16
N LEU A 112 -2.01 -9.03 -15.15
CA LEU A 112 -2.60 -8.48 -16.39
C LEU A 112 -1.86 -7.25 -16.92
N VAL A 113 -1.54 -6.30 -16.04
CA VAL A 113 -0.95 -5.01 -16.41
C VAL A 113 0.57 -5.12 -16.50
N PHE A 114 1.20 -5.68 -15.47
CA PHE A 114 2.66 -5.81 -15.41
C PHE A 114 3.17 -7.10 -16.05
N ARG A 115 2.27 -8.04 -16.39
CA ARG A 115 2.59 -9.34 -17.00
C ARG A 115 3.64 -10.12 -16.21
N GLU A 116 3.58 -10.00 -14.88
CA GLU A 116 4.48 -10.72 -13.98
C GLU A 116 4.12 -12.20 -13.89
N HIS A 117 5.14 -13.06 -13.88
CA HIS A 117 4.96 -14.49 -13.72
C HIS A 117 4.72 -14.83 -12.25
N LEU A 118 3.45 -14.92 -11.87
CA LEU A 118 3.04 -15.27 -10.51
C LEU A 118 2.98 -16.79 -10.35
N GLY A 119 3.66 -17.32 -9.32
CA GLY A 119 3.63 -18.73 -9.01
C GLY A 119 2.23 -19.21 -8.61
N ARG A 120 1.93 -20.49 -8.83
CA ARG A 120 0.63 -21.10 -8.54
C ARG A 120 0.12 -20.84 -7.11
N TRP A 121 1.04 -20.78 -6.14
CA TRP A 121 0.71 -20.55 -4.73
C TRP A 121 0.15 -19.15 -4.48
N MET A 122 0.60 -18.14 -5.23
CA MET A 122 0.09 -16.76 -5.11
C MET A 122 -1.37 -16.68 -5.55
N TRP A 123 -1.72 -17.38 -6.63
CA TRP A 123 -3.11 -17.50 -7.11
C TRP A 123 -4.00 -18.23 -6.10
N TRP A 124 -3.50 -19.32 -5.51
CA TRP A 124 -4.22 -20.01 -4.44
C TRP A 124 -4.44 -19.12 -3.22
N SER A 125 -3.43 -18.37 -2.79
CA SER A 125 -3.57 -17.43 -1.67
C SER A 125 -4.60 -16.35 -1.97
N ALA A 126 -4.54 -15.73 -3.15
CA ALA A 126 -5.54 -14.73 -3.56
C ALA A 126 -6.96 -15.33 -3.57
N GLY A 127 -7.14 -16.49 -4.20
CA GLY A 127 -8.44 -17.15 -4.28
C GLY A 127 -9.02 -17.53 -2.90
N LEU A 128 -8.19 -18.11 -2.01
CA LEU A 128 -8.61 -18.46 -0.67
C LEU A 128 -9.02 -17.24 0.15
N VAL A 129 -8.26 -16.15 0.07
CA VAL A 129 -8.60 -14.89 0.77
C VAL A 129 -9.91 -14.31 0.25
N THR A 130 -10.14 -14.31 -1.06
CA THR A 130 -11.39 -13.82 -1.64
C THR A 130 -12.59 -14.68 -1.24
N VAL A 131 -12.47 -16.01 -1.29
CA VAL A 131 -13.55 -16.93 -0.88
C VAL A 131 -13.86 -16.78 0.60
N ALA A 132 -12.83 -16.75 1.46
CA ALA A 132 -13.02 -16.55 2.89
C ALA A 132 -13.73 -15.22 3.18
N GLY A 133 -13.33 -14.14 2.50
CA GLY A 133 -14.00 -12.84 2.61
C GLY A 133 -15.48 -12.91 2.22
N ALA A 134 -15.80 -13.50 1.07
CA ALA A 134 -17.18 -13.63 0.59
C ALA A 134 -18.09 -14.47 1.53
N MET A 135 -17.52 -15.41 2.29
CA MET A 135 -18.28 -16.20 3.27
C MET A 135 -18.55 -15.46 4.59
N LEU A 136 -17.71 -14.48 4.93
CA LEU A 136 -17.77 -13.72 6.18
C LEU A 136 -18.52 -12.39 6.06
N THR A 137 -18.84 -11.97 4.83
CA THR A 137 -19.52 -10.71 4.49
C THR A 137 -21.02 -10.95 4.35
#